data_AF-A0A2V7P127-F1
#
_entry.id   AF-A0A2V7P127-F1
#
_cell.length_a   1.000
_cell.length_b   1.000
_cell.length_c   1.000
_cell.angle_alpha   90.00
_cell.angle_beta   90.00
_cell.angle_gamma   90.00
#
_symmetry.space_group_name_H-M   'P 1'
#
loop_
_entity.id
_entity.type
_entity.pdbx_description
1 polymer ?
#
loop_
_entity_poly.entity_id
_entity_poly.type
_entity_poly.pdbx_seq_one_letter_code
_entity_poly.pdbx_strand_id
1 'polypeptide(L)'
;MLSLRGSLAPRPEGGTITGTQFSSGPPPGDMEPVQQTGPLDSLRITQLEARVRRDSTNVPALIELGHLYLTQGQLQKAVVVDTLAIRLQPDAEGTAEAFAHLGMILWGAGQTEGALKALDKALFLHPNLPEALLYRGIILFAGVRDMPAAAQTLERYVEVAPPDANLGRVKGMLEAARKASSGR
;
A
#
# COMPACT_ATOMS: atom_id res chain seq x y z
N MET A 1 3.23 60.76 -41.51
CA MET A 1 4.09 60.28 -40.40
C MET A 1 3.55 60.85 -39.10
N LEU A 2 2.95 60.02 -38.26
CA LEU A 2 2.84 60.23 -36.81
C LEU A 2 2.56 58.87 -36.17
N SER A 3 3.17 58.66 -35.00
CA SER A 3 3.67 57.40 -34.49
C SER A 3 2.69 56.57 -33.66
N LEU A 4 3.02 55.28 -33.55
CA LEU A 4 2.52 54.30 -32.58
C LEU A 4 2.55 54.81 -31.13
N ARG A 5 1.53 54.48 -30.33
CA ARG A 5 1.58 53.38 -29.32
C ARG A 5 0.29 53.32 -28.49
N GLY A 6 -0.28 52.11 -28.44
CA GLY A 6 -0.78 51.43 -27.24
C GLY A 6 -1.85 52.13 -26.39
N SER A 7 -3.08 51.63 -26.46
CA SER A 7 -3.97 51.63 -25.31
C SER A 7 -4.82 50.34 -25.30
N LEU A 8 -4.99 49.82 -24.09
CA LEU A 8 -5.41 48.47 -23.75
C LEU A 8 -6.84 48.14 -24.20
N ALA A 9 -7.00 46.90 -24.67
CA ALA A 9 -8.30 46.26 -24.86
C ALA A 9 -8.98 45.97 -23.50
N PRO A 10 -10.32 45.96 -23.45
CA PRO A 10 -11.07 45.57 -22.26
C PRO A 10 -10.97 44.05 -22.03
N ARG A 11 -10.87 43.66 -20.75
CA ARG A 11 -10.94 42.27 -20.28
C ARG A 11 -12.36 41.72 -20.48
N PRO A 12 -12.54 40.52 -21.05
CA PRO A 12 -13.71 39.72 -20.77
C PRO A 12 -13.49 38.81 -19.56
N GLU A 13 -14.58 38.65 -18.82
CA GLU A 13 -14.72 38.00 -17.53
C GLU A 13 -14.43 36.50 -17.57
N GLY A 14 -14.09 35.94 -16.41
CA GLY A 14 -13.64 34.57 -16.21
C GLY A 14 -14.63 33.53 -16.73
N GLY A 15 -14.25 32.88 -17.84
CA GLY A 15 -14.79 31.60 -18.24
C GLY A 15 -14.08 30.48 -17.46
N THR A 16 -14.75 29.91 -16.46
CA THR A 16 -14.38 28.61 -15.90
C THR A 16 -14.64 27.53 -16.94
N ILE A 17 -13.57 27.01 -17.55
CA ILE A 17 -13.63 25.80 -18.37
C ILE A 17 -13.70 24.59 -17.43
N THR A 18 -14.93 24.14 -17.23
CA THR A 18 -15.40 22.76 -17.21
C THR A 18 -14.36 21.62 -17.26
N GLY A 19 -14.54 20.67 -16.34
CA GLY A 19 -14.51 19.25 -16.72
C GLY A 19 -13.35 18.43 -16.18
N THR A 20 -13.39 18.05 -14.91
CA THR A 20 -12.79 16.78 -14.48
C THR A 20 -13.91 15.88 -14.00
N GLN A 21 -14.40 15.05 -14.92
CA GLN A 21 -15.14 13.85 -14.57
C GLN A 21 -14.19 12.96 -13.77
N PHE A 22 -14.30 12.98 -12.44
CA PHE A 22 -13.83 11.87 -11.63
C PHE A 22 -14.79 10.71 -11.92
N SER A 23 -14.37 9.87 -12.86
CA SER A 23 -15.00 8.57 -13.10
C SER A 23 -14.99 7.81 -11.78
N SER A 24 -16.19 7.55 -11.27
CA SER A 24 -16.49 6.71 -10.13
C SER A 24 -15.88 5.33 -10.33
N GLY A 25 -14.72 5.09 -9.72
CA GLY A 25 -14.31 3.74 -9.36
C GLY A 25 -15.36 3.12 -8.42
N PRO A 26 -15.49 1.79 -8.39
CA PRO A 26 -16.41 1.14 -7.47
C PRO A 26 -16.10 1.59 -6.03
N PRO A 27 -17.12 1.82 -5.18
CA PRO A 27 -16.89 2.13 -3.78
C PRO A 27 -16.06 0.98 -3.14
N PRO A 28 -15.18 1.28 -2.17
CA PRO A 28 -14.50 0.25 -1.40
C PRO A 28 -15.55 -0.47 -0.54
N GLY A 29 -16.19 -1.48 -1.12
CA GLY A 29 -17.09 -2.40 -0.46
C GLY A 29 -16.28 -3.49 0.23
N ASP A 30 -16.48 -3.57 1.56
CA ASP A 30 -16.07 -4.65 2.45
C ASP A 30 -14.59 -4.75 2.81
N MET A 31 -13.95 -3.60 3.07
CA MET A 31 -12.95 -3.60 4.14
C MET A 31 -13.71 -3.33 5.44
N GLU A 32 -13.88 -4.38 6.25
CA GLU A 32 -14.37 -4.28 7.62
C GLU A 32 -13.76 -3.05 8.32
N PRO A 33 -14.53 -2.33 9.17
CA PRO A 33 -13.96 -1.24 9.94
C PRO A 33 -12.76 -1.79 10.71
N VAL A 34 -11.58 -1.30 10.32
CA VAL A 34 -10.33 -1.52 11.05
C VAL A 34 -10.63 -1.24 12.51
N GLN A 35 -10.54 -2.30 13.30
CA GLN A 35 -11.11 -2.39 14.64
C GLN A 35 -10.68 -1.19 15.47
N GLN A 36 -11.64 -0.66 16.23
CA GLN A 36 -11.46 0.42 17.18
C GLN A 36 -10.16 0.25 17.96
N THR A 37 -9.29 1.26 17.83
CA THR A 37 -8.03 1.39 18.56
C THR A 37 -8.19 0.97 20.01
N GLY A 38 -7.57 -0.14 20.38
CA GLY A 38 -7.48 -0.52 21.78
C GLY A 38 -6.62 0.51 22.53
N PRO A 39 -6.89 0.77 23.82
CA PRO A 39 -6.01 1.61 24.65
C PRO A 39 -4.57 1.09 24.73
N LEU A 40 -4.35 -0.19 24.40
CA LEU A 40 -3.03 -0.80 24.31
C LEU A 40 -2.23 -0.30 23.09
N ASP A 41 -2.88 -0.12 21.93
CA ASP A 41 -2.20 0.29 20.70
C ASP A 41 -1.75 1.75 20.77
N SER A 42 -2.56 2.63 21.37
CA SER A 42 -2.20 4.03 21.56
C SER A 42 -1.03 4.22 22.53
N LEU A 43 -0.98 3.44 23.61
CA LEU A 43 0.16 3.41 24.52
C LEU A 43 1.41 2.88 23.80
N ARG A 44 1.26 1.81 23.01
CA ARG A 44 2.38 1.21 22.28
C ARG A 44 2.99 2.18 21.27
N ILE A 45 2.15 2.86 20.49
CA ILE A 45 2.59 3.93 19.57
C ILE A 45 3.37 5.00 20.32
N THR A 46 2.84 5.50 21.45
CA THR A 46 3.51 6.54 22.25
C THR A 46 4.90 6.10 22.72
N GLN A 47 5.05 4.85 23.15
CA GLN A 47 6.33 4.29 23.57
C GLN A 47 7.32 4.16 22.39
N LEU A 48 6.84 3.68 21.24
CA LEU A 48 7.66 3.53 20.03
C LEU A 48 8.09 4.88 19.48
N GLU A 49 7.20 5.88 19.44
CA GLU A 49 7.58 7.24 19.08
C GLU A 49 8.66 7.79 20.00
N ALA A 50 8.53 7.60 21.32
CA ALA A 50 9.55 8.04 22.28
C ALA A 50 10.90 7.33 22.05
N ARG A 51 10.88 6.06 21.68
CA ARG A 51 12.08 5.29 21.32
C ARG A 51 12.72 5.84 20.05
N VAL A 52 11.94 6.04 18.98
CA VAL A 52 12.41 6.61 17.71
C VAL A 52 12.91 8.05 17.89
N ARG A 53 12.31 8.84 18.78
CA ARG A 53 12.81 10.19 19.11
C ARG A 53 14.18 10.16 19.80
N ARG A 54 14.46 9.14 20.62
CA ARG A 54 15.76 8.97 21.28
C ARG A 54 16.82 8.38 20.35
N ASP A 55 16.39 7.45 19.50
CA ASP A 55 17.22 6.77 18.51
C ASP A 55 16.44 6.67 17.20
N SER A 56 16.66 7.64 16.32
CA SER A 56 15.99 7.71 15.01
C SER A 56 16.50 6.67 14.02
N THR A 57 17.53 5.90 14.39
CA THR A 57 18.11 4.83 13.57
C THR A 57 17.62 3.45 13.97
N ASN A 58 16.69 3.37 14.94
CA ASN A 58 16.12 2.13 15.41
C ASN A 58 15.15 1.52 14.37
N VAL A 59 15.70 0.84 13.37
CA VAL A 59 14.93 0.24 12.26
C VAL A 59 13.78 -0.65 12.75
N PRO A 60 13.97 -1.60 13.69
CA PRO A 60 12.86 -2.42 14.18
C PRO A 60 11.73 -1.59 14.79
N ALA A 61 12.04 -0.54 15.55
CA ALA A 61 11.02 0.32 16.14
C ALA A 61 10.29 1.18 15.10
N LEU A 62 10.98 1.60 14.02
CA LEU A 62 10.36 2.32 12.90
C LEU A 62 9.36 1.44 12.16
N ILE A 63 9.71 0.17 11.91
CA ILE A 63 8.85 -0.79 11.20
C ILE A 63 7.62 -1.15 12.04
N GLU A 64 7.82 -1.42 13.33
CA GLU A 64 6.71 -1.69 14.24
C GLU A 64 5.76 -0.48 14.35
N LEU A 65 6.31 0.73 14.39
CA LEU A 65 5.52 1.95 14.37
C LEU A 65 4.79 2.16 13.04
N GLY A 66 5.41 1.80 11.91
CA GLY A 66 4.81 1.82 10.59
C GLY A 66 3.61 0.88 10.49
N HIS A 67 3.79 -0.35 10.97
CA HIS A 67 2.71 -1.34 11.06
C HIS A 67 1.53 -0.81 11.89
N LEU A 68 1.78 -0.27 13.09
CA LEU A 68 0.70 0.26 13.94
C LEU A 68 0.01 1.49 13.33
N TYR A 69 0.74 2.34 12.60
CA TYR A 69 0.11 3.42 11.87
C TYR A 69 -0.75 2.93 10.71
N LEU A 70 -0.29 1.90 10.00
CA LEU A 70 -1.03 1.28 8.91
C LEU A 70 -2.34 0.66 9.44
N THR A 71 -2.26 -0.12 10.52
CA THR A 71 -3.44 -0.74 11.16
C THR A 71 -4.35 0.26 11.86
N GLN A 72 -3.97 1.54 11.99
CA GLN A 72 -4.85 2.61 12.46
C GLN A 72 -5.32 3.54 11.33
N GLY A 73 -5.00 3.23 10.07
CA GLY A 73 -5.33 4.08 8.93
C GLY A 73 -4.55 5.41 8.90
N GLN A 74 -3.52 5.58 9.74
CA GLN A 74 -2.63 6.74 9.74
C GLN A 74 -1.58 6.63 8.63
N LEU A 75 -2.04 6.46 7.38
CA LEU A 75 -1.22 6.05 6.23
C LEU A 75 -0.03 6.98 5.99
N GLN A 76 -0.21 8.29 6.15
CA GLN A 76 0.88 9.27 5.96
C GLN A 76 2.01 9.08 6.98
N LYS A 77 1.67 8.75 8.24
CA LYS A 77 2.68 8.49 9.26
C LYS A 77 3.40 7.16 9.01
N ALA A 78 2.68 6.13 8.57
CA ALA A 78 3.25 4.86 8.17
C ALA A 78 4.30 5.04 7.06
N VAL A 79 3.94 5.76 5.98
CA VAL A 79 4.87 6.06 4.87
C VAL A 79 6.14 6.72 5.38
N VAL A 80 6.04 7.70 6.28
CA VAL A 80 7.22 8.42 6.80
C VAL A 80 8.18 7.48 7.52
N VAL A 81 7.68 6.65 8.43
CA VAL A 81 8.54 5.78 9.25
C VAL A 81 9.05 4.57 8.47
N ASP A 82 8.24 3.97 7.61
CA ASP A 82 8.65 2.86 6.73
C ASP A 82 9.70 3.33 5.70
N THR A 83 9.52 4.53 5.12
CA THR A 83 10.52 5.11 4.21
C THR A 83 11.84 5.38 4.92
N LEU A 84 11.81 5.83 6.18
CA LEU A 84 13.03 6.02 6.96
C LEU A 84 13.71 4.69 7.27
N ALA A 85 12.96 3.66 7.67
CA ALA A 85 13.49 2.31 7.90
C ALA A 85 14.20 1.76 6.65
N ILE A 86 13.56 1.87 5.48
CA ILE A 86 14.13 1.45 4.20
C ILE A 86 15.38 2.26 3.85
N ARG A 87 15.40 3.57 4.07
CA ARG A 87 16.59 4.40 3.79
C ARG A 87 17.78 4.02 4.66
N LEU A 88 17.54 3.63 5.91
CA LEU A 88 18.59 3.23 6.84
C LEU A 88 19.18 1.86 6.46
N GLN A 89 18.34 0.92 5.98
CA GLN A 89 18.75 -0.45 5.68
C GLN A 89 18.02 -1.02 4.45
N PRO A 90 18.32 -0.55 3.22
CA PRO A 90 17.49 -0.81 2.03
C PRO A 90 17.48 -2.28 1.55
N ASP A 91 18.48 -3.05 1.96
CA ASP A 91 18.68 -4.44 1.54
C ASP A 91 18.70 -5.42 2.73
N ALA A 92 18.33 -4.97 3.93
CA ALA A 92 18.23 -5.86 5.08
C ALA A 92 16.90 -6.61 5.05
N GLU A 93 16.95 -7.91 5.30
CA GLU A 93 15.77 -8.79 5.43
C GLU A 93 14.71 -8.18 6.37
N GLY A 94 15.15 -7.59 7.48
CA GLY A 94 14.27 -6.94 8.45
C GLY A 94 13.44 -5.78 7.90
N THR A 95 13.77 -5.20 6.74
CA THR A 95 12.98 -4.12 6.11
C THR A 95 11.93 -4.61 5.12
N ALA A 96 11.82 -5.93 4.90
CA ALA A 96 10.82 -6.50 4.01
C ALA A 96 9.38 -6.09 4.40
N GLU A 97 9.07 -6.04 5.70
CA GLU A 97 7.78 -5.58 6.22
C GLU A 97 7.48 -4.12 5.84
N ALA A 98 8.45 -3.21 5.95
CA ALA A 98 8.28 -1.82 5.53
C ALA A 98 7.98 -1.70 4.04
N PHE A 99 8.63 -2.50 3.19
CA PHE A 99 8.29 -2.56 1.77
C PHE A 99 6.88 -3.10 1.53
N ALA A 100 6.43 -4.10 2.31
CA ALA A 100 5.09 -4.64 2.22
C ALA A 100 4.02 -3.60 2.62
N HIS A 101 4.24 -2.85 3.71
CA HIS A 101 3.38 -1.74 4.13
C HIS A 101 3.25 -0.68 3.04
N LEU A 102 4.38 -0.23 2.47
CA LEU A 102 4.37 0.72 1.35
C LEU A 102 3.63 0.16 0.14
N GLY A 103 3.80 -1.13 -0.16
CA GLY A 103 3.05 -1.82 -1.21
C GLY A 103 1.53 -1.71 -1.03
N MET A 104 1.04 -1.99 0.18
CA MET A 104 -0.38 -1.86 0.51
C MET A 104 -0.87 -0.40 0.38
N ILE A 105 -0.11 0.55 0.92
CA ILE A 105 -0.47 1.99 0.89
C ILE A 105 -0.52 2.50 -0.55
N LEU A 106 0.46 2.12 -1.39
CA LEU A 106 0.52 2.50 -2.80
C LEU A 106 -0.66 1.93 -3.59
N TRP A 107 -1.05 0.69 -3.32
CA TRP A 107 -2.22 0.09 -3.95
C TRP A 107 -3.51 0.83 -3.56
N GLY A 108 -3.69 1.17 -2.28
CA GLY A 108 -4.81 1.99 -1.81
C GLY A 108 -4.85 3.39 -2.44
N ALA A 109 -3.69 3.93 -2.83
CA ALA A 109 -3.56 5.18 -3.57
C ALA A 109 -3.74 5.02 -5.10
N GLY A 110 -4.08 3.83 -5.59
CA GLY A 110 -4.24 3.52 -7.02
C GLY A 110 -2.93 3.35 -7.80
N GLN A 111 -1.78 3.32 -7.12
CA GLN A 111 -0.46 3.18 -7.74
C GLN A 111 -0.06 1.71 -7.85
N THR A 112 -0.83 0.94 -8.61
CA THR A 112 -0.69 -0.53 -8.71
C THR A 112 0.71 -1.00 -9.11
N GLU A 113 1.36 -0.35 -10.07
CA GLU A 113 2.72 -0.73 -10.49
C GLU A 113 3.75 -0.50 -9.39
N GLY A 114 3.66 0.65 -8.70
CA GLY A 114 4.52 0.96 -7.56
C GLY A 114 4.32 -0.01 -6.41
N ALA A 115 3.06 -0.38 -6.15
CA ALA A 115 2.70 -1.38 -5.14
C ALA A 115 3.36 -2.74 -5.41
N LEU A 116 3.24 -3.25 -6.63
CA LEU A 116 3.85 -4.53 -7.02
C LEU A 116 5.37 -4.47 -6.94
N LYS A 117 6.01 -3.38 -7.36
CA LYS A 117 7.47 -3.20 -7.23
C LYS A 117 7.92 -3.23 -5.77
N ALA A 118 7.20 -2.57 -4.87
CA ALA A 118 7.51 -2.60 -3.44
C ALA A 118 7.35 -4.02 -2.87
N LEU A 119 6.28 -4.73 -3.24
CA LEU A 119 6.02 -6.10 -2.78
C LEU A 119 7.03 -7.10 -3.34
N ASP A 120 7.45 -6.94 -4.60
CA ASP A 120 8.51 -7.75 -5.20
C ASP A 120 9.83 -7.54 -4.46
N LYS A 121 10.14 -6.31 -4.04
CA LYS A 121 11.31 -6.03 -3.19
C LYS A 121 11.18 -6.67 -1.81
N ALA A 122 10.00 -6.60 -1.18
CA ALA A 122 9.74 -7.29 0.09
C ALA A 122 9.98 -8.81 -0.02
N LEU A 123 9.46 -9.43 -1.07
CA LEU A 123 9.62 -10.87 -1.33
C LEU A 123 11.02 -11.25 -1.81
N PHE A 124 11.78 -10.33 -2.39
CA PHE A 124 13.19 -10.55 -2.66
C PHE A 124 14.00 -10.64 -1.36
N LEU A 125 13.71 -9.75 -0.39
CA LEU A 125 14.39 -9.69 0.89
C LEU A 125 13.95 -10.82 1.83
N HIS A 126 12.65 -11.09 1.89
CA HIS A 126 12.07 -12.17 2.68
C HIS A 126 11.05 -12.96 1.83
N PRO A 127 11.49 -14.05 1.18
CA PRO A 127 10.68 -14.79 0.20
C PRO A 127 9.37 -15.36 0.70
N ASN A 128 9.24 -15.58 2.01
CA ASN A 128 8.08 -16.21 2.62
C ASN A 128 7.33 -15.27 3.56
N LEU A 129 7.52 -13.94 3.40
CA LEU A 129 6.79 -12.94 4.17
C LEU A 129 5.28 -13.01 3.88
N PRO A 130 4.42 -13.46 4.82
CA PRO A 130 3.01 -13.69 4.55
C PRO A 130 2.27 -12.42 4.10
N GLU A 131 2.54 -11.27 4.72
CA GLU A 131 1.91 -9.99 4.39
C GLU A 131 2.19 -9.58 2.94
N ALA A 132 3.44 -9.73 2.48
CA ALA A 132 3.80 -9.39 1.11
C ALA A 132 3.17 -10.35 0.09
N LEU A 133 3.12 -11.66 0.38
CA LEU A 133 2.43 -12.65 -0.45
C LEU A 133 0.93 -12.35 -0.53
N LEU A 134 0.30 -12.00 0.60
CA LEU A 134 -1.12 -11.66 0.69
C LEU A 134 -1.44 -10.44 -0.17
N TYR A 135 -0.76 -9.32 0.05
CA TYR A 135 -1.03 -8.08 -0.69
C TYR A 135 -0.76 -8.25 -2.18
N ARG A 136 0.34 -8.90 -2.55
CA ARG A 136 0.68 -9.15 -3.96
C ARG A 136 -0.36 -10.07 -4.61
N GLY A 137 -0.75 -11.15 -3.96
CA GLY A 137 -1.77 -12.08 -4.45
C GLY A 137 -3.12 -11.39 -4.67
N ILE A 138 -3.54 -10.53 -3.73
CA ILE A 138 -4.77 -9.74 -3.86
C ILE A 138 -4.69 -8.77 -5.04
N ILE A 139 -3.59 -8.03 -5.19
CA ILE A 139 -3.41 -7.07 -6.28
C ILE A 139 -3.41 -7.79 -7.64
N LEU A 140 -2.75 -8.93 -7.75
CA LEU A 140 -2.73 -9.72 -8.99
C LEU A 140 -4.11 -10.27 -9.32
N PHE A 141 -4.86 -10.74 -8.32
CA PHE A 141 -6.19 -11.31 -8.50
C PHE A 141 -7.24 -10.25 -8.88
N ALA A 142 -7.34 -9.19 -8.07
CA ALA A 142 -8.43 -8.22 -8.16
C ALA A 142 -8.07 -6.97 -8.97
N GLY A 143 -6.82 -6.52 -8.88
CA GLY A 143 -6.35 -5.30 -9.55
C GLY A 143 -5.91 -5.56 -10.99
N VAL A 144 -4.86 -6.37 -11.17
CA VAL A 144 -4.26 -6.65 -12.48
C VAL A 144 -5.03 -7.72 -13.24
N ARG A 145 -5.68 -8.65 -12.53
CA ARG A 145 -6.36 -9.84 -13.06
C ARG A 145 -5.43 -10.82 -13.79
N ASP A 146 -4.18 -10.87 -13.36
CA ASP A 146 -3.23 -11.90 -13.77
C ASP A 146 -3.46 -13.18 -12.93
N MET A 147 -4.42 -14.00 -13.40
CA MET A 147 -4.86 -15.20 -12.67
C MET A 147 -3.74 -16.25 -12.49
N PRO A 148 -2.87 -16.52 -13.48
CA PRO A 148 -1.72 -17.41 -13.27
C PRO A 148 -0.77 -16.91 -12.18
N ALA A 149 -0.36 -15.64 -12.23
CA ALA A 149 0.56 -15.09 -11.23
C ALA A 149 -0.10 -14.98 -9.84
N ALA A 150 -1.40 -14.66 -9.80
CA ALA A 150 -2.18 -14.65 -8.58
C ALA A 150 -2.23 -16.05 -7.94
N ALA A 151 -2.55 -17.08 -8.72
CA ALA A 151 -2.61 -18.46 -8.22
C ALA A 151 -1.26 -18.89 -7.62
N GLN A 152 -0.15 -18.65 -8.32
CA GLN A 152 1.19 -18.97 -7.81
C GLN A 152 1.50 -18.24 -6.50
N THR A 153 1.17 -16.94 -6.41
CA THR A 153 1.45 -16.14 -5.22
C THR A 153 0.59 -16.57 -4.03
N LEU A 154 -0.69 -16.80 -4.26
CA LEU A 154 -1.65 -17.22 -3.23
C LEU A 154 -1.39 -18.65 -2.75
N GLU A 155 -0.93 -19.55 -3.61
CA GLU A 155 -0.50 -20.89 -3.21
C GLU A 155 0.64 -20.82 -2.21
N ARG A 156 1.67 -20.02 -2.50
CA ARG A 156 2.79 -19.81 -1.58
C ARG A 156 2.36 -19.17 -0.27
N TYR A 157 1.37 -18.27 -0.27
CA TYR A 157 0.78 -17.77 0.98
C TYR A 157 0.18 -18.92 1.80
N VAL A 158 -0.63 -19.80 1.19
CA VAL A 158 -1.28 -20.92 1.89
C VAL A 158 -0.26 -21.90 2.50
N GLU A 159 0.90 -22.06 1.87
CA GLU A 159 1.99 -22.92 2.36
C GLU A 159 2.69 -22.37 3.60
N VAL A 160 2.91 -21.04 3.66
CA VAL A 160 3.77 -20.43 4.68
C VAL A 160 3.00 -19.67 5.76
N ALA A 161 1.76 -19.27 5.49
CA ALA A 161 0.99 -18.46 6.42
C ALA A 161 0.57 -19.29 7.65
N PRO A 162 0.72 -18.74 8.87
CA PRO A 162 0.11 -19.34 10.05
C PRO A 162 -1.42 -19.38 9.86
N PRO A 163 -2.13 -20.26 10.58
CA PRO A 163 -3.60 -20.25 10.57
C PRO A 163 -4.13 -18.88 11.02
N ASP A 164 -4.55 -18.07 10.06
CA ASP A 164 -4.96 -16.68 10.27
C ASP A 164 -6.33 -16.41 9.62
N ALA A 165 -6.88 -15.23 9.88
CA ALA A 165 -8.20 -14.84 9.36
C ALA A 165 -8.23 -14.80 7.82
N ASN A 166 -7.10 -14.63 7.15
CA ASN A 166 -7.05 -14.53 5.70
C ASN A 166 -7.02 -15.90 5.01
N LEU A 167 -6.58 -16.98 5.67
CA LEU A 167 -6.35 -18.27 5.03
C LEU A 167 -7.58 -18.81 4.28
N GLY A 168 -8.78 -18.68 4.86
CA GLY A 168 -10.02 -19.10 4.21
C GLY A 168 -10.33 -18.28 2.95
N ARG A 169 -10.18 -16.95 3.04
CA ARG A 169 -10.37 -16.03 1.91
C ARG A 169 -9.36 -16.30 0.79
N VAL A 170 -8.09 -16.46 1.14
CA VAL A 170 -7.01 -16.74 0.18
C VAL A 170 -7.23 -18.07 -0.53
N LYS A 171 -7.65 -19.12 0.17
CA LYS A 171 -8.01 -20.40 -0.47
C LYS A 171 -9.14 -20.23 -1.50
N GLY A 172 -10.17 -19.45 -1.17
CA GLY A 172 -11.24 -19.13 -2.12
C GLY A 172 -10.74 -18.39 -3.38
N MET A 173 -9.86 -17.40 -3.19
CA MET A 173 -9.23 -16.66 -4.29
C MET A 173 -8.33 -17.56 -5.15
N LEU A 174 -7.56 -18.46 -4.53
CA LEU A 174 -6.68 -19.40 -5.21
C LEU A 174 -7.47 -20.34 -6.14
N GLU A 175 -8.55 -20.93 -5.65
CA GLU A 175 -9.41 -21.81 -6.46
C GLU A 175 -10.06 -21.04 -7.63
N ALA A 176 -10.54 -19.83 -7.39
CA ALA A 176 -11.07 -18.97 -8.43
C ALA A 176 -10.02 -18.64 -9.50
N ALA A 177 -8.79 -18.31 -9.09
CA ALA A 177 -7.68 -18.00 -9.99
C ALA A 177 -7.28 -19.22 -10.85
N ARG A 178 -7.22 -20.41 -10.24
CA ARG A 178 -6.91 -21.67 -10.94
C ARG A 178 -7.97 -21.99 -11.99
N LYS A 179 -9.26 -21.92 -11.63
CA LYS A 179 -10.37 -22.15 -12.55
C LYS A 179 -10.37 -21.17 -13.73
N ALA A 180 -10.07 -19.90 -13.47
CA ALA A 180 -9.98 -18.89 -14.53
C ALA A 180 -8.78 -19.10 -15.47
N SER A 181 -7.72 -19.78 -15.00
CA SER A 181 -6.52 -20.07 -15.77
C SER A 181 -6.63 -21.35 -16.60
N SER A 182 -7.43 -22.34 -16.15
CA SER A 182 -7.64 -23.61 -16.85
C SER A 182 -8.74 -23.58 -17.92
N GLY A 183 -9.55 -22.52 -17.96
CA GLY A 183 -10.66 -22.36 -18.91
C GLY A 183 -10.32 -21.68 -20.24
N ARG A 184 -9.05 -21.65 -20.65
CA ARG A 184 -8.61 -21.11 -21.95
C ARG A 184 -8.07 -22.19 -22.86
#